data_AF-A0AAJ0DQ76-F1
#
_entry.id   AF-A0AAJ0DQ76-F1
#
_cell.length_a   1.000
_cell.length_b   1.000
_cell.length_c   1.000
_cell.angle_alpha   90.00
_cell.angle_beta   90.00
_cell.angle_gamma   90.00
#
_symmetry.space_group_name_H-M   'P 1'
#
loop_
_entity.id
_entity.type
_entity.pdbx_description
1 polymer ?
#
loop_
_entity_poly.entity_id
_entity_poly.type
_entity_poly.pdbx_seq_one_letter_code
_entity_poly.pdbx_strand_id
1 'polypeptide(L)'
;MNLDMQQATGCDSRVFQHIAEVTMLRLWKRECQASQKLNVGEMARKANKLEDQMNVHEQQATRRSEASVDKTVSTVTRVYLAPTKVYLHVVLSDANPDVSDVRDAVDMVVNALKALSDAALIRRLAWPICVAASLADGRHETFFDRLEEGA
;
A
#
# COMPACT_ATOMS: atom_id res chain seq x y z
N MET A 1 22.35 -13.04 -5.31
CA MET A 1 21.80 -11.85 -6.00
C MET A 1 21.00 -11.07 -4.96
N ASN A 2 21.55 -9.99 -4.44
CA ASN A 2 20.88 -9.14 -3.45
C ASN A 2 20.07 -8.11 -4.24
N LEU A 3 18.75 -8.31 -4.35
CA LEU A 3 17.88 -7.34 -5.02
C LEU A 3 17.78 -6.11 -4.10
N ASP A 4 18.46 -5.02 -4.48
CA ASP A 4 18.20 -3.72 -3.88
C ASP A 4 16.88 -3.19 -4.45
N MET A 5 15.80 -3.38 -3.69
CA MET A 5 14.45 -2.95 -4.08
C MET A 5 14.39 -1.45 -4.32
N GLN A 6 15.24 -0.65 -3.65
CA GLN A 6 15.31 0.77 -3.87
C GLN A 6 15.92 1.11 -5.24
N GLN A 7 16.91 0.35 -5.71
CA GLN A 7 17.44 0.53 -7.08
C GLN A 7 16.44 0.07 -8.14
N ALA A 8 15.70 -1.02 -7.89
CA ALA A 8 14.74 -1.56 -8.83
C ALA A 8 13.49 -0.67 -8.97
N THR A 9 13.00 -0.11 -7.86
CA THR A 9 11.69 0.58 -7.82
C THR A 9 11.80 2.08 -7.59
N GLY A 10 12.90 2.56 -7.01
CA GLY A 10 13.01 3.93 -6.50
C GLY A 10 12.31 4.16 -5.17
N CYS A 11 11.72 3.12 -4.56
CA CYS A 11 11.04 3.16 -3.27
C CYS A 11 11.99 2.85 -2.11
N ASP A 12 11.80 3.47 -0.95
CA ASP A 12 12.47 3.02 0.28
C ASP A 12 12.18 1.53 0.53
N SER A 13 13.24 0.74 0.70
CA SER A 13 13.16 -0.72 0.88
C SER A 13 12.31 -1.15 2.08
N ARG A 14 12.11 -0.28 3.08
CA ARG A 14 11.24 -0.56 4.24
C ARG A 14 9.78 -0.72 3.84
N VAL A 15 9.33 -0.18 2.71
CA VAL A 15 7.94 -0.42 2.27
C VAL A 15 7.74 -1.89 1.92
N PHE A 16 8.72 -2.56 1.32
CA PHE A 16 8.64 -3.99 1.05
C PHE A 16 8.65 -4.83 2.33
N GLN A 17 9.30 -4.35 3.40
CA GLN A 17 9.21 -4.98 4.71
C GLN A 17 7.77 -4.91 5.24
N HIS A 18 7.12 -3.75 5.15
CA HIS A 18 5.71 -3.61 5.52
C HIS A 18 4.79 -4.52 4.70
N ILE A 19 4.99 -4.63 3.38
CA ILE A 19 4.22 -5.55 2.52
C ILE A 19 4.41 -7.00 2.97
N ALA A 20 5.64 -7.41 3.28
CA ALA A 20 5.93 -8.74 3.79
C ALA A 20 5.27 -8.97 5.16
N GLU A 21 5.31 -7.99 6.06
CA GLU A 21 4.69 -8.08 7.38
C GLU A 21 3.16 -8.20 7.31
N VAL A 22 2.50 -7.43 6.43
CA VAL A 22 1.06 -7.57 6.18
C VAL A 22 0.74 -8.96 5.61
N THR A 23 1.60 -9.48 4.73
CA THR A 23 1.45 -10.85 4.20
C THR A 23 1.60 -11.91 5.29
N MET A 24 2.56 -11.75 6.20
CA MET A 24 2.71 -12.63 7.35
C MET A 24 1.49 -12.58 8.28
N LEU A 25 0.93 -11.38 8.51
CA LEU A 25 -0.30 -11.21 9.28
C LEU A 25 -1.48 -11.95 8.64
N ARG A 26 -1.62 -11.87 7.31
CA ARG A 26 -2.64 -12.60 6.55
C ARG A 26 -2.51 -14.11 6.70
N LEU A 27 -1.29 -14.64 6.57
CA LEU A 27 -1.03 -16.08 6.69
C LEU A 27 -1.36 -16.56 8.10
N TRP A 28 -0.88 -15.84 9.13
CA TRP A 28 -1.20 -16.11 10.53
C TRP A 28 -2.71 -16.09 10.79
N LYS A 29 -3.42 -15.06 10.30
CA LYS A 29 -4.89 -14.95 10.44
C LYS A 29 -5.58 -16.19 9.88
N ARG A 30 -5.20 -16.61 8.68
CA ARG A 30 -5.76 -17.79 8.00
C ARG A 30 -5.50 -19.08 8.79
N GLU A 31 -4.30 -19.27 9.34
CA GLU A 31 -3.94 -20.43 10.17
C GLU A 31 -4.76 -20.46 11.47
N CYS A 32 -4.90 -19.32 12.14
CA CYS A 32 -5.72 -19.18 13.34
C CYS A 32 -7.21 -19.39 13.06
N GLN A 33 -7.73 -18.89 11.93
CA GLN A 33 -9.11 -19.14 11.50
C GLN A 33 -9.36 -20.63 11.24
N ALA A 34 -8.47 -21.30 10.51
CA ALA A 34 -8.56 -22.74 10.24
C ALA A 34 -8.52 -23.58 11.52
N SER A 35 -7.78 -23.11 12.53
CA SER A 35 -7.67 -23.78 13.83
C SER A 35 -8.73 -23.35 14.85
N GLN A 36 -9.66 -22.44 14.48
CA GLN A 36 -10.63 -21.79 15.37
C GLN A 36 -10.01 -21.14 16.63
N LYS A 37 -8.79 -20.63 16.50
CA LYS A 37 -7.99 -20.00 17.59
C LYS A 37 -7.75 -18.51 17.37
N LEU A 38 -8.50 -17.89 16.45
CA LEU A 38 -8.30 -16.47 16.15
C LEU A 38 -8.63 -15.60 17.37
N ASN A 39 -7.62 -14.91 17.88
CA ASN A 39 -7.78 -13.89 18.89
C ASN A 39 -7.87 -12.52 18.22
N VAL A 40 -9.07 -11.94 18.19
CA VAL A 40 -9.34 -10.63 17.57
C VAL A 40 -8.52 -9.51 18.23
N GLY A 41 -8.31 -9.56 19.54
CA GLY A 41 -7.49 -8.58 20.26
C GLY A 41 -6.01 -8.66 19.90
N GLU A 42 -5.48 -9.87 19.72
CA GLU A 42 -4.10 -10.06 19.24
C GLU A 42 -3.95 -9.60 17.79
N MET A 43 -4.93 -9.91 16.93
CA MET A 43 -4.97 -9.44 15.55
C MET A 43 -4.95 -7.92 15.46
N ALA A 44 -5.82 -7.24 16.21
CA ALA A 44 -5.87 -5.78 16.26
C ALA A 44 -4.55 -5.17 16.75
N ARG A 45 -3.91 -5.75 17.77
CA ARG A 45 -2.58 -5.28 18.25
C ARG A 45 -1.50 -5.42 17.19
N LYS A 46 -1.45 -6.56 16.47
CA LYS A 46 -0.48 -6.76 15.38
C LYS A 46 -0.72 -5.77 14.24
N ALA A 47 -1.99 -5.52 13.89
CA ALA A 47 -2.38 -4.59 12.85
C ALA A 47 -2.02 -3.13 13.19
N ASN A 48 -2.42 -2.65 14.37
CA ASN A 48 -2.14 -1.29 14.82
C ASN A 48 -0.63 -1.01 14.87
N LYS A 49 0.17 -2.01 15.31
CA LYS A 49 1.63 -1.88 15.29
C LYS A 49 2.17 -1.64 13.87
N LEU A 50 1.66 -2.37 12.88
CA LEU A 50 2.08 -2.21 11.48
C LEU A 50 1.64 -0.85 10.94
N GLU A 51 0.41 -0.43 11.26
CA GLU A 51 -0.12 0.86 10.85
C GLU A 51 0.69 2.03 11.44
N ASP A 52 1.03 1.97 12.73
CA ASP A 52 1.90 2.94 13.40
C ASP A 52 3.27 3.02 12.73
N GLN A 53 3.87 1.87 12.39
CA GLN A 53 5.16 1.82 11.70
C GLN A 53 5.09 2.47 10.31
N MET A 54 4.02 2.19 9.55
CA MET A 54 3.78 2.80 8.23
C MET A 54 3.53 4.31 8.34
N ASN A 55 2.79 4.76 9.36
CA ASN A 55 2.53 6.18 9.62
C ASN A 55 3.81 6.95 9.95
N VAL A 56 4.67 6.38 10.80
CA VAL A 56 5.99 6.96 11.08
C VAL A 56 6.85 7.02 9.82
N HIS A 57 6.82 5.98 8.99
CA HIS A 57 7.58 5.96 7.74
C HIS A 57 7.07 7.02 6.74
N GLU A 58 5.76 7.19 6.61
CA GLU A 58 5.16 8.22 5.77
C GLU A 58 5.53 9.64 6.22
N GLN A 59 5.52 9.90 7.53
CA GLN A 59 5.96 11.18 8.09
C GLN A 59 7.44 11.44 7.81
N GLN A 60 8.29 10.42 7.90
CA GLN A 60 9.71 10.51 7.57
C GLN A 60 9.92 10.81 6.07
N ALA A 61 9.19 10.12 5.20
CA ALA A 61 9.23 10.35 3.75
C ALA A 61 8.80 11.79 3.40
N THR A 62 7.77 12.32 4.08
CA THR A 62 7.27 13.69 3.92
C THR A 62 8.32 14.71 4.33
N ARG A 63 8.89 14.60 5.53
CA ARG A 63 9.97 15.49 6.01
C ARG A 63 11.19 15.46 5.10
N ARG A 64 11.56 14.28 4.61
CA ARG A 64 12.70 14.11 3.68
C ARG A 64 12.43 14.75 2.32
N SER A 65 11.18 14.73 1.86
CA SER A 65 10.74 15.44 0.65
C SER A 65 10.83 16.96 0.80
N GLU A 66 10.61 17.51 1.99
CA GLU A 66 10.71 18.94 2.26
C GLU A 66 12.17 19.41 2.34
N ALA A 67 13.06 18.56 2.85
CA ALA A 67 14.48 18.85 3.03
C ALA A 67 15.35 18.61 1.79
N SER A 68 14.87 17.87 0.78
CA SER A 68 15.65 17.44 -0.39
C SER A 68 15.20 18.13 -1.68
N VAL A 69 16.16 18.42 -2.56
CA VAL A 69 15.90 18.90 -3.94
C VAL A 69 15.35 17.77 -4.81
N ASP A 70 15.86 16.54 -4.65
CA ASP A 70 15.31 15.34 -5.29
C ASP A 70 14.28 14.69 -4.36
N LYS A 71 13.01 14.71 -4.79
CA LYS A 71 11.85 14.21 -4.05
C LYS A 71 11.37 12.84 -4.55
N THR A 72 12.02 12.29 -5.57
CA THR A 72 11.54 11.10 -6.29
C THR A 72 11.34 9.92 -5.34
N VAL A 73 12.36 9.60 -4.53
CA VAL A 73 12.28 8.46 -3.59
C VAL A 73 11.18 8.66 -2.55
N SER A 74 11.06 9.86 -1.97
CA SER A 74 10.01 10.15 -0.99
C SER A 74 8.61 10.06 -1.61
N THR A 75 8.42 10.57 -2.82
CA THR A 75 7.15 10.51 -3.54
C THR A 75 6.79 9.06 -3.87
N VAL A 76 7.71 8.30 -4.46
CA VAL A 76 7.48 6.87 -4.78
C VAL A 76 7.19 6.08 -3.50
N THR A 77 7.93 6.33 -2.42
CA THR A 77 7.69 5.68 -1.12
C THR A 77 6.27 5.91 -0.61
N ARG A 78 5.76 7.14 -0.69
CA ARG A 78 4.36 7.45 -0.29
C ARG A 78 3.35 6.72 -1.16
N VAL A 79 3.61 6.62 -2.46
CA VAL A 79 2.74 5.91 -3.41
C VAL A 79 2.71 4.40 -3.14
N TYR A 80 3.80 3.80 -2.64
CA TYR A 80 3.81 2.40 -2.21
C TYR A 80 3.23 2.18 -0.81
N LEU A 81 3.32 3.16 0.09
CA LEU A 81 2.78 3.05 1.44
C LEU A 81 1.25 3.02 1.45
N ALA A 82 0.59 3.87 0.66
CA ALA A 82 -0.88 3.91 0.56
C ALA A 82 -1.51 2.53 0.24
N PRO A 83 -1.14 1.81 -0.83
CA PRO A 83 -1.70 0.48 -1.13
C PRO A 83 -1.27 -0.58 -0.13
N THR A 84 -0.15 -0.39 0.58
CA THR A 84 0.25 -1.29 1.66
C THR A 84 -0.70 -1.17 2.85
N LYS A 85 -1.14 0.05 3.20
CA LYS A 85 -2.19 0.27 4.21
C LYS A 85 -3.53 -0.30 3.75
N VAL A 86 -3.91 -0.10 2.49
CA VAL A 86 -5.11 -0.75 1.90
C VAL A 86 -5.05 -2.26 2.11
N TYR A 87 -3.93 -2.88 1.76
CA TYR A 87 -3.75 -4.31 1.90
C TYR A 87 -3.89 -4.77 3.35
N LEU A 88 -3.38 -4.00 4.32
CA LEU A 88 -3.60 -4.26 5.74
C LEU A 88 -5.10 -4.24 6.09
N HIS A 89 -5.84 -3.21 5.73
CA HIS A 89 -7.28 -3.12 6.03
C HIS A 89 -8.08 -4.26 5.39
N VAL A 90 -7.75 -4.64 4.15
CA VAL A 90 -8.36 -5.80 3.48
C VAL A 90 -8.10 -7.10 4.23
N VAL A 91 -6.88 -7.30 4.74
CA VAL A 91 -6.53 -8.47 5.55
C VAL A 91 -7.35 -8.51 6.84
N LEU A 92 -7.65 -7.35 7.45
CA LEU A 92 -8.46 -7.28 8.67
C LEU A 92 -9.94 -7.56 8.41
N SER A 93 -10.51 -6.95 7.37
CA SER A 93 -11.95 -6.95 7.05
C SER A 93 -12.42 -8.17 6.24
N ASP A 94 -11.59 -9.19 6.07
CA ASP A 94 -11.85 -10.36 5.22
C ASP A 94 -12.21 -9.98 3.76
N ALA A 95 -11.61 -8.90 3.25
CA ALA A 95 -11.88 -8.36 1.92
C ALA A 95 -13.35 -7.99 1.66
N ASN A 96 -14.10 -7.57 2.68
CA ASN A 96 -15.43 -6.98 2.46
C ASN A 96 -15.29 -5.55 1.88
N PRO A 97 -15.64 -5.30 0.61
CA PRO A 97 -15.55 -3.98 -0.02
C PRO A 97 -16.56 -2.96 0.53
N ASP A 98 -17.58 -3.40 1.29
CA ASP A 98 -18.61 -2.50 1.84
C ASP A 98 -18.11 -1.66 3.03
N VAL A 99 -16.96 -2.00 3.61
CA VAL A 99 -16.35 -1.23 4.71
C VAL A 99 -15.78 0.07 4.14
N SER A 100 -16.19 1.23 4.69
CA SER A 100 -15.72 2.57 4.31
C SER A 100 -14.19 2.66 4.19
N ASP A 101 -13.50 1.94 5.08
CA ASP A 101 -12.04 1.97 5.21
C ASP A 101 -11.32 1.44 3.97
N VAL A 102 -11.90 0.47 3.25
CA VAL A 102 -11.31 -0.04 2.00
C VAL A 102 -11.47 0.99 0.88
N ARG A 103 -12.63 1.65 0.81
CA ARG A 103 -12.92 2.68 -0.19
C ARG A 103 -12.06 3.93 0.01
N ASP A 104 -11.95 4.42 1.24
CA ASP A 104 -11.11 5.56 1.59
C ASP A 104 -9.62 5.27 1.30
N ALA A 105 -9.20 4.02 1.53
CA ALA A 105 -7.84 3.61 1.24
C ALA A 105 -7.56 3.52 -0.28
N VAL A 106 -8.52 3.05 -1.10
CA VAL A 106 -8.39 3.10 -2.58
C VAL A 106 -8.31 4.54 -3.08
N ASP A 107 -9.14 5.45 -2.53
CA ASP A 107 -9.08 6.89 -2.84
C ASP A 107 -7.70 7.48 -2.54
N MET A 108 -7.07 7.09 -1.42
CA MET A 108 -5.71 7.50 -1.10
C MET A 108 -4.69 7.05 -2.16
N VAL A 109 -4.79 5.81 -2.66
CA VAL A 109 -3.87 5.31 -3.71
C VAL A 109 -4.08 6.05 -5.01
N VAL A 110 -5.34 6.23 -5.44
CA VAL A 110 -5.67 6.97 -6.66
C VAL A 110 -5.14 8.41 -6.59
N ASN A 111 -5.31 9.09 -5.44
CA ASN A 111 -4.80 10.45 -5.26
C ASN A 111 -3.26 10.50 -5.27
N ALA A 112 -2.60 9.52 -4.67
CA ALA A 112 -1.15 9.41 -4.71
C ALA A 112 -0.63 9.15 -6.14
N LEU A 113 -1.32 8.32 -6.92
CA LEU A 113 -1.00 8.05 -8.32
C LEU A 113 -1.25 9.30 -9.20
N LYS A 114 -2.35 10.03 -9.01
CA LYS A 114 -2.63 11.30 -9.72
C LYS A 114 -1.57 12.37 -9.46
N ALA A 115 -0.94 12.36 -8.28
CA ALA A 115 0.14 13.29 -7.95
C ALA A 115 1.46 12.97 -8.68
N LEU A 116 1.55 11.83 -9.39
CA LEU A 116 2.69 11.50 -10.21
C LEU A 116 2.51 12.01 -11.63
N SER A 117 3.40 12.90 -12.06
CA SER A 117 3.39 13.47 -13.42
C SER A 117 4.27 12.69 -14.42
N ASP A 118 4.97 11.65 -13.98
CA ASP A 118 6.00 10.95 -14.78
C ASP A 118 5.59 9.51 -15.14
N ALA A 119 5.34 9.28 -16.44
CA ALA A 119 4.96 7.99 -17.00
C ALA A 119 6.01 6.88 -16.79
N ALA A 120 7.29 7.21 -16.63
CA ALA A 120 8.33 6.23 -16.35
C ALA A 120 8.22 5.66 -14.92
N LEU A 121 7.69 6.44 -13.97
CA LEU A 121 7.43 5.99 -12.60
C LEU A 121 6.20 5.09 -12.55
N ILE A 122 5.17 5.33 -13.37
CA ILE A 122 3.94 4.52 -13.43
C ILE A 122 4.25 3.05 -13.73
N ARG A 123 5.17 2.77 -14.65
CA ARG A 123 5.60 1.38 -14.96
C ARG A 123 6.23 0.64 -13.79
N ARG A 124 6.80 1.36 -12.82
CA ARG A 124 7.37 0.77 -11.60
C ARG A 124 6.29 0.44 -10.58
N LEU A 125 5.09 1.00 -10.73
CA LEU A 125 3.99 0.94 -9.78
C LEU A 125 2.95 -0.14 -10.12
N ALA A 126 3.31 -1.13 -10.94
CA ALA A 126 2.42 -2.22 -11.33
C ALA A 126 1.76 -2.90 -10.11
N TRP A 127 2.52 -3.17 -9.05
CA TRP A 127 1.96 -3.79 -7.84
C TRP A 127 0.97 -2.87 -7.08
N PRO A 128 1.32 -1.62 -6.72
CA PRO A 128 0.38 -0.62 -6.20
C PRO A 128 -0.92 -0.50 -7.00
N ILE A 129 -0.80 -0.42 -8.34
CA ILE A 129 -1.92 -0.28 -9.26
C ILE A 129 -2.79 -1.53 -9.22
N CYS A 130 -2.22 -2.73 -9.33
CA CYS A 130 -2.99 -3.97 -9.29
C CYS A 130 -3.73 -4.16 -7.96
N VAL A 131 -3.10 -3.83 -6.83
CA VAL A 131 -3.76 -3.92 -5.52
C VAL A 131 -4.95 -2.97 -5.46
N ALA A 132 -4.78 -1.69 -5.85
CA ALA A 132 -5.86 -0.71 -5.81
C ALA A 132 -6.97 -1.02 -6.83
N ALA A 133 -6.62 -1.43 -8.05
CA ALA A 133 -7.58 -1.79 -9.10
C ALA A 133 -8.42 -3.01 -8.71
N SER A 134 -7.82 -4.03 -8.06
CA SER A 134 -8.57 -5.21 -7.59
C SER A 134 -9.58 -4.93 -6.48
N LEU A 135 -9.53 -3.73 -5.89
CA LEU A 135 -10.38 -3.28 -4.78
C LEU A 135 -11.25 -2.07 -5.15
N ALA A 136 -11.11 -1.57 -6.38
CA ALA A 136 -11.82 -0.41 -6.89
C ALA A 136 -13.32 -0.71 -7.07
N ASP A 137 -14.15 0.26 -6.71
CA ASP A 137 -15.58 0.25 -7.04
C ASP A 137 -15.87 1.09 -8.30
N GLY A 138 -17.12 1.11 -8.77
CA GLY A 138 -17.50 1.83 -10.00
C GLY A 138 -17.18 3.33 -10.02
N ARG A 139 -16.81 3.95 -8.88
CA ARG A 139 -16.39 5.36 -8.82
C ARG A 139 -14.96 5.57 -9.33
N HIS A 140 -14.16 4.51 -9.43
CA HIS A 140 -12.75 4.57 -9.85
C HIS A 140 -12.49 4.00 -11.25
N GLU A 141 -13.47 3.35 -11.89
CA GLU A 141 -13.33 2.75 -13.24
C GLU A 141 -12.71 3.73 -14.24
N THR A 142 -13.28 4.94 -14.35
CA THR A 142 -12.78 5.99 -15.26
C THR A 142 -11.32 6.40 -15.04
N PHE A 143 -10.75 6.22 -13.84
CA PHE A 143 -9.34 6.50 -13.59
C PHE A 143 -8.45 5.36 -14.07
N PHE A 144 -8.84 4.11 -13.81
CA PHE A 144 -8.09 2.94 -14.24
C PHE A 144 -8.18 2.72 -15.76
N ASP A 145 -9.34 2.94 -16.38
CA ASP A 145 -9.52 2.89 -17.85
C ASP A 145 -8.56 3.85 -18.56
N ARG A 146 -8.46 5.08 -18.06
CA ARG A 146 -7.55 6.11 -18.61
C ARG A 146 -6.08 5.79 -18.36
N LEU A 147 -5.77 4.97 -17.35
CA LEU A 147 -4.42 4.51 -17.08
C LEU A 147 -3.99 3.44 -18.10
N GLU A 148 -4.93 2.61 -18.57
CA GLU A 148 -4.70 1.60 -19.61
C GLU A 148 -4.51 2.24 -21.01
N GLU A 149 -5.23 3.32 -21.32
CA GLU A 149 -5.09 4.04 -22.60
C GLU A 149 -3.76 4.79 -22.75
N GLY A 150 -3.02 5.04 -21.66
CA GLY A 150 -1.78 5.82 -21.62
C GLY A 150 -0.50 5.05 -21.32
N ALA A 151 -0.56 3.70 -21.24
CA ALA A 151 0.56 2.81 -20.92
C ALA A 151 1.32 2.30 -22.15
#